data_AF-A0A061GPF1-F1
#
_entry.id   AF-A0A061GPF1-F1
#
_cell.length_a   1.000
_cell.length_b   1.000
_cell.length_c   1.000
_cell.angle_alpha   90.00
_cell.angle_beta   90.00
_cell.angle_gamma   90.00
#
_symmetry.space_group_name_H-M   'P 1'
#
loop_
_entity.id
_entity.type
_entity.pdbx_description
1 polymer ?
#
loop_
_entity_poly.entity_id
_entity_poly.type
_entity_poly.pdbx_seq_one_letter_code
_entity_poly.pdbx_strand_id
1 'polypeptide(L)'
;MGVNSEMPLVTSRFLSFSICVLIQSLLGLLILILLSNFLPSSEPLYSLSRSYPYEYKMKTLKGVSYYVESTKFEQKYPANNPDRVRFEERVERDYVSVLRQNCRIEPQLQPRDLIPGTPHCDLLHKFTAA
;
A
#
# COMPACT_ATOMS: atom_id res chain seq x y z
N MET A 1 20.41 -46.17 -52.15
CA MET A 1 18.98 -45.83 -52.15
C MET A 1 18.42 -46.11 -50.76
N GLY A 2 17.73 -45.13 -50.17
CA GLY A 2 16.86 -45.32 -49.01
C GLY A 2 17.54 -45.28 -47.64
N VAL A 3 17.73 -44.09 -47.08
CA VAL A 3 17.69 -43.93 -45.62
C VAL A 3 16.56 -42.95 -45.31
N ASN A 4 15.36 -43.54 -45.27
CA ASN A 4 14.25 -43.30 -44.36
C ASN A 4 14.09 -41.87 -43.83
N SER A 5 13.16 -41.16 -44.48
CA SER A 5 12.48 -39.97 -43.99
C SER A 5 11.57 -40.30 -42.80
N GLU A 6 12.13 -40.64 -41.64
CA GLU A 6 11.38 -40.75 -40.39
C GLU A 6 11.67 -39.54 -39.51
N MET A 7 11.18 -38.39 -39.96
CA MET A 7 11.07 -37.19 -39.13
C MET A 7 9.58 -36.86 -38.93
N PRO A 8 8.90 -37.42 -37.91
CA PRO A 8 7.68 -36.72 -37.47
C PRO A 8 7.30 -36.94 -35.99
N LEU A 9 6.34 -36.14 -35.52
CA LEU A 9 5.55 -36.31 -34.31
C LEU A 9 6.12 -35.77 -32.98
N VAL A 10 7.37 -36.07 -32.61
CA VAL A 10 7.87 -35.75 -31.26
C VAL A 10 8.07 -34.24 -31.05
N THR A 11 8.77 -33.57 -31.97
CA THR A 11 8.98 -32.10 -31.94
C THR A 11 7.69 -31.30 -32.09
N SER A 12 6.72 -31.80 -32.87
CA SER A 12 5.39 -31.18 -33.02
C SER A 12 4.57 -31.24 -31.73
N ARG A 13 4.62 -32.36 -30.99
CA ARG A 13 3.96 -32.52 -29.68
C ARG A 13 4.60 -31.66 -28.58
N PHE A 14 5.91 -31.44 -28.62
CA PHE A 14 6.60 -30.55 -27.67
C PHE A 14 6.34 -29.07 -27.94
N LEU A 15 6.28 -28.66 -29.22
CA LEU A 15 5.94 -27.30 -29.61
C LEU A 15 4.47 -26.99 -29.26
N SER A 16 3.54 -27.93 -29.50
CA SER A 16 2.13 -27.77 -29.14
C SER A 16 1.92 -27.69 -27.63
N PHE A 17 2.61 -28.53 -26.83
CA PHE A 17 2.55 -28.46 -25.37
C PHE A 17 3.08 -27.12 -24.83
N SER A 18 4.21 -26.63 -25.37
CA SER A 18 4.80 -25.36 -24.97
C SER A 18 3.88 -24.17 -25.30
N ILE A 19 3.26 -24.17 -26.47
CA ILE A 19 2.32 -23.12 -26.88
C ILE A 19 1.06 -23.15 -26.00
N CYS A 20 0.51 -24.33 -25.69
CA CYS A 20 -0.64 -24.47 -24.81
C CYS A 20 -0.36 -23.93 -23.39
N VAL A 21 0.83 -24.21 -22.84
CA VAL A 21 1.24 -23.71 -21.52
C VAL A 21 1.38 -22.18 -21.52
N LEU A 22 1.95 -21.59 -22.58
CA LEU A 22 2.05 -20.14 -22.74
C LEU A 22 0.67 -19.47 -22.86
N ILE A 23 -0.25 -20.08 -23.61
CA ILE A 23 -1.62 -19.56 -23.75
C ILE A 23 -2.36 -19.66 -22.41
N GLN A 24 -2.24 -20.78 -21.69
CA GLN A 24 -2.88 -20.96 -20.40
C GLN A 24 -2.34 -20.00 -19.33
N SER A 25 -1.03 -19.71 -19.31
CA SER A 25 -0.46 -18.74 -18.37
C SER A 25 -0.90 -17.32 -18.68
N LEU A 26 -0.96 -16.93 -19.97
CA LEU A 26 -1.44 -15.62 -20.38
C LEU A 26 -2.93 -15.44 -20.07
N LEU A 27 -3.74 -16.47 -20.30
CA LEU A 27 -5.16 -16.48 -19.95
C LEU A 27 -5.37 -16.39 -18.43
N GLY A 28 -4.58 -17.13 -17.65
CA GLY A 28 -4.59 -17.06 -16.19
C GLY A 28 -4.23 -15.67 -15.66
N LEU A 29 -3.20 -15.02 -16.22
CA LEU A 29 -2.82 -13.66 -15.85
C LEU A 29 -3.91 -12.65 -16.21
N LEU A 30 -4.52 -12.79 -17.39
CA LEU A 30 -5.62 -11.93 -17.82
C LEU A 30 -6.82 -12.04 -16.88
N ILE A 31 -7.20 -13.26 -16.51
CA ILE A 31 -8.27 -13.51 -15.53
C ILE A 31 -7.92 -12.88 -14.18
N LEU A 32 -6.67 -13.00 -13.72
CA LEU A 32 -6.22 -12.39 -12.47
C LEU A 32 -6.36 -10.86 -12.47
N ILE A 33 -6.00 -10.20 -13.57
CA ILE A 33 -6.12 -8.75 -13.76
C ILE A 33 -7.59 -8.33 -13.82
N LEU A 34 -8.44 -9.09 -14.50
CA LEU A 34 -9.87 -8.81 -14.53
C LEU A 34 -10.48 -8.95 -13.14
N LEU A 35 -10.14 -10.02 -12.40
CA LEU A 35 -10.60 -10.27 -11.04
C LEU A 35 -10.09 -9.26 -10.01
N SER A 36 -8.90 -8.68 -10.19
CA SER A 36 -8.38 -7.67 -9.27
C SER A 36 -9.22 -6.39 -9.25
N ASN A 37 -9.97 -6.09 -10.31
CA ASN A 37 -10.90 -4.95 -10.36
C ASN A 37 -12.21 -5.21 -9.57
N PHE A 38 -12.54 -6.48 -9.28
CA PHE A 38 -13.73 -6.86 -8.53
C PHE A 38 -13.46 -7.01 -7.03
N LEU A 39 -12.21 -6.92 -6.60
CA LEU A 39 -11.88 -6.80 -5.19
C LEU A 39 -12.19 -5.36 -4.77
N PRO A 40 -13.17 -5.12 -3.88
CA PRO A 40 -13.37 -3.80 -3.32
C PRO A 40 -12.12 -3.47 -2.51
N SER A 41 -11.18 -2.74 -3.13
CA SER A 41 -10.13 -2.07 -2.40
C SER A 41 -10.87 -1.08 -1.50
N SER A 42 -10.92 -1.38 -0.20
CA SER A 42 -11.38 -0.41 0.79
C SER A 42 -10.29 0.64 0.90
N GLU A 43 -10.19 1.47 -0.13
CA GLU A 43 -9.26 2.59 -0.14
C GLU A 43 -9.53 3.42 1.12
N PRO A 44 -8.50 3.63 1.96
CA PRO A 44 -8.68 4.33 3.21
C PRO A 44 -9.13 5.75 2.90
N LEU A 45 -10.06 6.33 3.65
CA LEU A 45 -10.55 7.68 3.37
C LEU A 45 -9.47 8.78 3.49
N TYR A 46 -8.27 8.43 3.99
CA TYR A 46 -7.12 9.30 4.15
C TYR A 46 -5.80 8.53 4.08
N SER A 47 -4.70 9.27 3.98
CA SER A 47 -3.33 8.79 4.18
C SER A 47 -2.56 9.70 5.14
N LEU A 48 -1.63 9.15 5.92
CA LEU A 48 -0.73 9.94 6.78
C LEU A 48 0.43 10.59 6.01
N SER A 49 0.66 10.13 4.77
CA SER A 49 1.66 10.67 3.86
C SER A 49 1.01 11.06 2.54
N ARG A 50 1.62 12.03 1.84
CA ARG A 50 1.12 12.43 0.52
C ARG A 50 1.38 11.31 -0.48
N SER A 51 0.33 10.84 -1.15
CA SER A 51 0.41 9.82 -2.20
C SER A 51 -0.84 9.92 -3.06
N TYR A 52 -0.76 9.73 -4.38
CA TYR A 52 -1.95 9.69 -5.21
C TYR A 52 -2.90 8.56 -4.74
N PRO A 53 -4.21 8.80 -4.59
CA PRO A 53 -4.96 10.04 -4.88
C PRO A 53 -5.08 11.05 -3.71
N TYR A 54 -4.49 10.77 -2.55
CA TYR A 54 -4.46 11.62 -1.35
C TYR A 54 -3.47 12.79 -1.43
N GLU A 55 -3.90 13.89 -2.06
CA GLU A 55 -3.07 15.08 -2.22
C GLU A 55 -3.44 16.25 -1.30
N TYR A 56 -4.67 16.29 -0.80
CA TYR A 56 -5.18 17.44 -0.05
C TYR A 56 -4.82 17.33 1.42
N LYS A 57 -3.88 18.17 1.86
CA LYS A 57 -3.40 18.18 3.25
C LYS A 57 -4.42 18.80 4.20
N MET A 58 -4.72 18.06 5.26
CA MET A 58 -5.55 18.44 6.40
C MET A 58 -4.74 18.30 7.69
N LYS A 59 -5.26 18.86 8.78
CA LYS A 59 -4.60 18.83 10.09
C LYS A 59 -5.65 18.54 11.16
N THR A 60 -5.39 17.59 12.04
CA THR A 60 -6.27 17.31 13.18
C THR A 60 -6.18 18.40 14.23
N LEU A 61 -7.13 18.42 15.17
CA LEU A 61 -7.07 19.31 16.34
C LEU A 61 -5.76 19.18 17.14
N LYS A 62 -5.19 17.97 17.28
CA LYS A 62 -3.87 17.75 17.92
C LYS A 62 -2.68 17.99 17.01
N GLY A 63 -2.92 18.41 15.78
CA GLY A 63 -1.90 18.85 14.86
C GLY A 63 -1.27 17.78 13.98
N VAL A 64 -1.84 16.57 13.93
CA VAL A 64 -1.41 15.52 13.00
C VAL A 64 -1.79 15.90 11.58
N SER A 65 -0.84 15.85 10.66
CA SER A 65 -1.11 16.07 9.23
C SER A 65 -1.60 14.78 8.58
N TYR A 66 -2.67 14.87 7.80
CA TYR A 66 -3.18 13.77 6.98
C TYR A 66 -3.63 14.29 5.62
N TYR A 67 -3.81 13.39 4.66
CA TYR A 67 -4.11 13.70 3.27
C TYR A 67 -5.40 13.02 2.85
N VAL A 68 -6.27 13.74 2.16
CA VAL A 68 -7.54 13.22 1.64
C VAL A 68 -7.58 13.32 0.12
N GLU A 69 -8.44 12.53 -0.49
CA GLU A 69 -8.55 12.41 -1.96
C GLU A 69 -9.02 13.70 -2.65
N SER A 70 -9.97 14.42 -2.03
CA SER A 70 -10.53 15.63 -2.63
C SER A 70 -10.97 16.67 -1.61
N THR A 71 -11.15 17.90 -2.08
CA THR A 71 -11.74 19.02 -1.31
C THR A 71 -13.19 18.78 -0.88
N LYS A 72 -13.88 17.80 -1.48
CA LYS A 72 -15.25 17.40 -1.06
C LYS A 72 -15.27 16.83 0.36
N PHE A 73 -14.11 16.44 0.89
CA PHE A 73 -13.98 16.00 2.27
C PHE A 73 -14.54 17.03 3.28
N GLU A 74 -14.25 18.32 3.10
CA GLU A 74 -14.76 19.39 3.99
C GLU A 74 -16.28 19.54 3.94
N GLN A 75 -16.91 19.22 2.80
CA GLN A 75 -18.37 19.21 2.68
C GLN A 75 -19.00 18.04 3.44
N LYS A 76 -18.33 16.89 3.46
CA LYS A 76 -18.80 15.67 4.14
C LYS A 76 -18.49 15.69 5.65
N TYR A 77 -17.35 16.25 6.03
CA TYR A 77 -16.87 16.32 7.41
C TYR A 77 -16.47 17.75 7.77
N PRO A 78 -17.43 18.67 7.94
CA PRO A 78 -17.12 20.04 8.34
C PRO A 78 -16.55 20.09 9.76
N ALA A 79 -15.73 21.10 10.05
CA ALA A 79 -14.97 21.22 11.30
C ALA A 79 -15.79 21.08 12.60
N ASN A 80 -17.06 21.52 12.59
CA ASN A 80 -17.94 21.50 13.77
C ASN A 80 -18.77 20.21 13.91
N ASN A 81 -18.57 19.22 13.04
CA ASN A 81 -19.35 17.97 13.08
C ASN A 81 -18.70 16.96 14.05
N PRO A 82 -19.44 16.34 14.99
CA PRO A 82 -18.91 15.23 15.81
C PRO A 82 -18.33 14.08 14.98
N ASP A 83 -18.79 13.85 13.76
CA ASP A 83 -18.22 12.84 12.86
C ASP A 83 -16.80 13.20 12.42
N ARG A 84 -16.49 14.51 12.26
CA ARG A 84 -15.13 14.99 11.98
C ARG A 84 -14.20 14.70 13.16
N VAL A 85 -14.66 14.92 14.39
CA VAL A 85 -13.87 14.62 15.60
C VAL A 85 -13.56 13.13 15.69
N ARG A 86 -14.58 12.27 15.54
CA ARG A 86 -14.38 10.80 15.55
C ARG A 86 -13.46 10.31 14.44
N PHE A 87 -13.52 10.95 13.27
CA PHE A 87 -12.62 10.66 12.17
C PHE A 87 -11.18 11.05 12.51
N GLU A 88 -10.95 12.26 13.02
CA GLU A 88 -9.61 12.73 13.41
C GLU A 88 -9.03 11.92 14.57
N GLU A 89 -9.83 11.48 15.54
CA GLU A 89 -9.39 10.55 16.59
C GLU A 89 -8.89 9.21 16.03
N ARG A 90 -9.44 8.76 14.90
CA ARG A 90 -8.93 7.58 14.20
C ARG A 90 -7.58 7.89 13.53
N VAL A 91 -7.49 9.01 12.83
CA VAL A 91 -6.23 9.48 12.21
C VAL A 91 -5.11 9.57 13.25
N GLU A 92 -5.39 10.13 14.43
CA GLU A 92 -4.42 10.27 15.52
C GLU A 92 -3.98 8.92 16.09
N ARG A 93 -4.89 7.97 16.24
CA ARG A 93 -4.55 6.60 16.69
C ARG A 93 -3.65 5.89 15.68
N ASP A 94 -3.95 6.02 14.39
CA ASP A 94 -3.14 5.42 13.33
C ASP A 94 -1.76 6.07 13.27
N TYR A 95 -1.68 7.39 13.43
CA TYR A 95 -0.43 8.12 13.53
C TYR A 95 0.45 7.60 14.66
N VAL A 96 -0.12 7.43 15.86
CA VAL A 96 0.58 6.84 17.01
C VAL A 96 1.02 5.40 16.72
N SER A 97 0.20 4.61 16.02
CA SER A 97 0.56 3.25 15.64
C SER A 97 1.80 3.22 14.75
N VAL A 98 1.86 4.08 13.72
CA VAL A 98 3.02 4.21 12.83
C VAL A 98 4.25 4.68 13.61
N LEU A 99 4.11 5.67 14.49
CA LEU A 99 5.22 6.13 15.33
C LEU A 99 5.76 5.02 16.23
N ARG A 100 4.90 4.22 16.86
CA ARG A 100 5.31 3.08 17.69
C ARG A 100 6.07 2.02 16.89
N GLN A 101 5.57 1.69 15.70
CA GLN A 101 6.22 0.72 14.83
C GLN A 101 7.61 1.20 14.41
N ASN A 102 7.73 2.47 14.00
CA ASN A 102 9.00 3.06 13.58
C ASN A 102 9.97 3.21 14.76
N CYS A 103 9.49 3.67 15.92
CA CYS A 103 10.29 3.77 17.14
C CYS A 103 10.89 2.40 17.55
N ARG A 104 10.16 1.29 17.37
CA ARG A 104 10.68 -0.05 17.69
C ARG A 104 11.85 -0.48 16.80
N ILE A 105 11.92 -0.01 15.56
CA ILE A 105 12.98 -0.38 14.61
C ILE A 105 14.18 0.57 14.65
N GLU A 106 14.00 1.81 15.09
CA GLU A 106 15.06 2.83 15.16
C GLU A 106 16.32 2.35 15.92
N PRO A 107 16.22 1.76 17.13
CA PRO A 107 17.39 1.26 17.84
C PRO A 107 18.15 0.15 17.10
N GLN A 108 17.46 -0.60 16.23
CA GLN A 108 18.05 -1.71 15.48
C GLN A 108 18.81 -1.22 14.24
N LEU A 109 18.39 -0.09 13.66
CA LEU A 109 18.99 0.50 12.46
C LEU A 109 20.14 1.45 12.80
N GLN A 110 20.32 1.78 14.09
CA GLN A 110 21.32 2.74 14.54
C GLN A 110 22.75 2.17 14.42
N PRO A 111 23.66 2.82 13.66
CA PRO A 111 25.08 2.50 13.70
C PRO A 111 25.67 2.82 15.07
N ARG A 112 26.55 1.97 15.60
CA ARG A 112 27.19 2.17 16.91
C ARG A 112 28.01 3.46 17.01
N ASP A 113 28.41 4.03 15.87
CA ASP A 113 29.36 5.14 15.79
C ASP A 113 28.69 6.51 15.52
N LEU A 114 27.35 6.57 15.45
CA LEU A 114 26.61 7.81 15.21
C LEU A 114 25.81 8.24 16.44
N ILE A 115 25.77 9.57 16.70
CA ILE A 115 24.95 10.15 17.77
C ILE A 115 23.50 9.65 17.59
N PRO A 116 22.91 9.03 18.63
CA PRO A 116 21.58 8.45 18.50
C PRO A 116 20.55 9.54 18.26
N GLY A 117 19.83 9.43 17.16
CA GLY A 117 18.60 10.17 16.92
C GLY A 117 17.48 9.17 16.74
N THR A 118 16.51 9.18 17.65
CA THR A 118 15.29 8.37 17.55
C THR A 118 14.10 9.29 17.26
N PRO A 119 14.02 9.87 16.04
CA PRO A 119 13.05 10.91 15.74
C PRO A 119 11.60 10.44 15.91
N HIS A 120 11.28 9.19 15.57
CA HIS A 120 9.92 8.66 15.75
C HIS A 120 9.63 8.36 17.23
N CYS A 121 10.60 7.87 18.00
CA CYS A 121 10.42 7.73 19.45
C CYS A 121 10.22 9.08 20.15
N ASP A 122 10.98 10.11 19.78
CA ASP A 122 10.86 11.45 20.36
C ASP A 122 9.50 12.08 20.05
N LEU A 123 9.03 11.93 18.80
CA LEU A 123 7.71 12.36 18.39
C LEU A 123 6.60 11.59 19.11
N LEU A 124 6.77 10.28 19.27
CA LEU A 124 5.81 9.45 20.00
C LEU A 124 5.67 9.94 21.44
N HIS A 125 6.79 10.14 22.13
CA HIS A 125 6.79 10.63 23.50
C HIS A 125 6.10 11.99 23.62
N LYS A 126 6.44 12.94 22.74
CA LYS A 126 5.80 14.26 22.69
C LYS A 126 4.30 14.18 22.45
N PHE A 127 3.86 13.29 21.57
CA PHE A 127 2.44 13.14 21.23
C PHE A 127 1.64 12.47 22.35
N THR A 128 2.23 11.51 23.07
CA THR A 128 1.56 10.84 24.20
C THR A 128 1.59 11.62 25.50
N ALA A 129 2.49 12.60 25.63
CA ALA A 129 2.63 13.45 26.80
C ALA A 129 1.74 14.71 26.76
N ALA A 130 1.11 14.98 25.61
CA ALA A 130 0.19 16.11 25.38
C ALA A 130 -1.27 15.70 25.59
#